data_AF-A0A9P0KZK6-F1
#
_entry.id   AF-A0A9P0KZK6-F1
#
_cell.length_a   1.000
_cell.length_b   1.000
_cell.length_c   1.000
_cell.angle_alpha   90.00
_cell.angle_beta   90.00
_cell.angle_gamma   90.00
#
_symmetry.space_group_name_H-M   'P 1'
#
loop_
_entity.id
_entity.type
_entity.pdbx_description
1 polymer ?
#
loop_
_entity_poly.entity_id
_entity_poly.type
_entity_poly.pdbx_seq_one_letter_code
_entity_poly.pdbx_strand_id
1 'polypeptide(L)'
;MSLGSLLRGHTLPKDKREAIQKAFSRLPQRIIWKWENDTMEGQPKNAMLLKWAPQFDILSHPNVKAFISHGGLLGTIEGVHSGTPIVVIPQFGDQHTNAKAIQASGGGVILNYRDITEQTIYEALKTVLDETFQQQAKELSARYRDRPLSPLDTAIYWIEYVARHKGAPHMRTAAVDMPWYQYYLLDVIAFLIAAVSLPVLLICWLIRRSSRKSDKEVKIKRS
;
A
#
# COMPACT_ATOMS: atom_id res chain seq x y z
N MET A 1 8.39 16.23 5.04
CA MET A 1 7.88 15.45 3.89
C MET A 1 8.89 14.38 3.50
N SER A 2 8.43 13.14 3.36
CA SER A 2 9.23 12.01 2.86
C SER A 2 8.32 11.06 2.08
N LEU A 3 8.71 10.71 0.85
CA LEU A 3 7.99 9.72 0.03
C LEU A 3 8.63 8.33 0.11
N GLY A 4 9.47 8.09 1.12
CA GLY A 4 10.25 6.86 1.25
C GLY A 4 11.47 6.83 0.32
N SER A 5 12.10 5.67 0.19
CA SER A 5 13.30 5.46 -0.64
C SER A 5 12.98 5.14 -2.10
N LEU A 6 11.83 4.52 -2.36
CA LEU A 6 11.42 4.05 -3.69
C LEU A 6 10.90 5.20 -4.57
N LEU A 7 10.14 6.13 -3.99
CA LEU A 7 9.68 7.33 -4.66
C LEU A 7 10.70 8.45 -4.43
N ARG A 8 11.42 8.82 -5.49
CA ARG A 8 12.39 9.90 -5.46
C ARG A 8 11.67 11.22 -5.69
N GLY A 9 11.89 12.20 -4.82
CA GLY A 9 11.25 13.51 -4.93
C GLY A 9 11.63 14.23 -6.22
N HIS A 10 12.89 14.11 -6.65
CA HIS A 10 13.39 14.80 -7.84
C HIS A 10 12.81 14.28 -9.16
N THR A 11 12.23 13.07 -9.17
CA THR A 11 11.57 12.51 -10.36
C THR A 11 10.10 12.90 -10.46
N LEU A 12 9.58 13.70 -9.51
CA LEU A 12 8.22 14.22 -9.61
C LEU A 12 8.08 15.11 -10.87
N PRO A 13 6.95 15.01 -11.60
CA PRO A 13 6.62 15.93 -12.67
C PRO A 13 6.73 17.39 -12.23
N LYS A 14 7.19 18.26 -13.15
CA LYS A 14 7.47 19.67 -12.85
C LYS A 14 6.25 20.40 -12.27
N ASP A 15 5.06 20.16 -12.81
CA ASP A 15 3.79 20.73 -12.33
C ASP A 15 3.50 20.36 -10.88
N LYS A 16 3.70 19.09 -10.52
CA LYS A 16 3.47 18.57 -9.16
C LYS A 16 4.50 19.13 -8.18
N ARG A 17 5.77 19.17 -8.59
CA ARG A 17 6.86 19.75 -7.78
C ARG A 17 6.61 21.23 -7.51
N GLU A 18 6.28 22.01 -8.53
CA GLU A 18 5.98 23.44 -8.38
C GLU A 18 4.75 23.69 -7.50
N ALA A 19 3.70 22.88 -7.64
CA ALA A 19 2.54 22.94 -6.77
C ALA A 19 2.92 22.74 -5.29
N ILE A 20 3.76 21.75 -4.98
CA ILE A 20 4.29 21.50 -3.63
C ILE A 20 5.11 22.69 -3.14
N GLN A 21 6.03 23.20 -3.96
CA GLN A 21 6.88 24.34 -3.60
C GLN A 21 6.06 25.59 -3.28
N LYS A 22 5.05 25.90 -4.09
CA LYS A 22 4.16 27.05 -3.88
C LYS A 22 3.33 26.90 -2.61
N ALA A 23 2.74 25.72 -2.39
CA ALA A 23 1.97 25.44 -1.18
C ALA A 23 2.83 25.56 0.08
N PHE A 24 4.06 25.03 0.02
CA PHE A 24 5.04 25.14 1.09
C PHE A 24 5.44 26.58 1.39
N SER A 25 5.63 27.40 0.35
CA SER A 25 5.99 28.82 0.50
C SER A 25 4.90 29.66 1.17
N ARG A 26 3.64 29.23 1.12
CA ARG A 26 2.51 29.90 1.79
C ARG A 26 2.42 29.61 3.28
N LEU A 27 3.08 28.55 3.74
CA LEU A 27 3.01 28.11 5.13
C LEU A 27 4.04 28.85 6.01
N PRO A 28 3.66 29.33 7.20
CA PRO A 28 4.61 29.91 8.15
C PRO A 28 5.57 28.87 8.76
N GLN A 29 5.24 27.58 8.66
CA GLN A 29 6.04 26.49 9.23
C GLN A 29 7.34 26.27 8.44
N ARG A 30 8.38 25.83 9.16
CA ARG A 30 9.60 25.29 8.55
C ARG A 30 9.35 23.86 8.09
N ILE A 31 9.91 23.51 6.94
CA ILE A 31 9.69 22.23 6.27
C ILE A 31 11.01 21.49 6.17
N ILE A 32 11.04 20.26 6.66
CA ILE A 32 12.11 19.31 6.35
C ILE A 32 11.62 18.46 5.18
N TRP A 33 12.34 18.47 4.07
CA TRP A 33 11.98 17.73 2.88
C TRP A 33 13.11 16.78 2.47
N LYS A 34 12.82 15.47 2.51
CA LYS A 34 13.70 14.48 1.91
C LYS A 34 13.80 14.71 0.39
N TRP A 35 15.00 14.95 -0.10
CA TRP A 35 15.28 15.28 -1.50
C TRP A 35 16.63 14.69 -1.92
N GLU A 36 16.69 13.98 -3.04
CA GLU A 36 17.88 13.19 -3.39
C GLU A 36 19.01 14.03 -4.01
N ASN A 37 18.71 15.20 -4.56
CA ASN A 37 19.71 16.10 -5.16
C ASN A 37 20.20 17.15 -4.14
N ASP A 38 21.32 17.81 -4.41
CA ASP A 38 21.83 18.88 -3.53
C ASP A 38 21.03 20.18 -3.67
N THR A 39 20.42 20.41 -4.83
CA THR A 39 19.68 21.63 -5.13
C THR A 39 18.31 21.32 -5.71
N MET A 40 17.43 22.31 -5.62
CA MET A 40 16.10 22.30 -6.20
C MET A 40 15.82 23.70 -6.75
N GLU A 41 15.58 23.80 -8.06
CA GLU A 41 15.14 25.04 -8.67
C GLU A 41 13.82 25.51 -8.04
N GLY A 42 13.77 26.75 -7.55
CA GLY A 42 12.58 27.27 -6.85
C GLY A 42 12.36 26.70 -5.45
N GLN A 43 13.42 26.26 -4.75
CA GLN A 43 13.33 25.82 -3.37
C GLN A 43 12.66 26.89 -2.47
N PRO A 44 11.60 26.54 -1.71
CA PRO A 44 10.98 27.44 -0.75
C PRO A 44 11.97 27.89 0.33
N LYS A 45 11.93 29.17 0.71
CA LYS A 45 12.84 29.74 1.74
C LYS A 45 12.70 29.07 3.11
N ASN A 46 11.53 28.53 3.42
CA ASN A 46 11.21 27.82 4.65
C ASN A 46 11.47 26.30 4.56
N ALA A 47 12.00 25.80 3.44
CA ALA A 47 12.28 24.38 3.25
C ALA A 47 13.78 24.08 3.34
N MET A 48 14.12 23.11 4.19
CA MET A 48 15.44 22.49 4.28
C MET A 48 15.42 21.14 3.57
N LEU A 49 16.30 20.97 2.59
CA LEU A 49 16.44 19.73 1.83
C LEU A 49 17.47 18.81 2.49
N LEU A 50 17.14 17.53 2.63
CA LEU A 50 18.04 16.52 3.18
C LEU A 50 17.99 15.26 2.31
N LYS A 51 19.16 14.70 1.94
CA LYS A 51 19.22 13.41 1.22
C LYS A 51 18.78 12.24 2.08
N TRP A 52 19.19 12.29 3.35
CA TRP A 52 18.86 11.32 4.37
C TRP A 52 18.68 12.04 5.70
N ALA A 53 17.78 11.52 6.53
CA ALA A 53 17.51 12.07 7.84
C ALA A 53 17.00 10.96 8.78
N PRO A 54 17.24 11.06 10.10
CA PRO A 54 16.67 10.15 11.08
C PRO A 54 15.16 10.43 11.23
N GLN A 55 14.36 9.86 10.33
CA GLN A 55 12.94 10.20 10.17
C GLN A 55 12.14 10.02 11.47
N PHE A 56 12.34 8.89 12.16
CA PHE A 56 11.64 8.60 13.41
C PHE A 56 11.97 9.60 14.52
N ASP A 57 13.24 9.99 14.67
CA ASP A 57 13.65 10.98 15.67
C ASP A 57 13.08 12.37 15.35
N ILE A 58 13.05 12.73 14.06
CA ILE A 58 12.42 13.98 13.61
C ILE A 58 10.93 13.94 13.93
N LEU A 59 10.21 12.88 13.55
CA LEU A 59 8.77 12.74 13.81
C LEU A 59 8.45 12.75 15.31
N SER A 60 9.34 12.21 16.14
CA SER A 60 9.19 12.19 17.60
C SER A 60 9.49 13.53 18.27
N HIS A 61 10.00 14.52 17.53
CA HIS A 61 10.34 15.83 18.07
C HIS A 61 9.07 16.68 18.33
N PRO A 62 8.93 17.34 19.49
CA PRO A 62 7.68 18.03 19.91
C PRO A 62 7.23 19.18 18.99
N ASN A 63 8.15 19.72 18.18
CA ASN A 63 7.87 20.79 17.22
C ASN A 63 7.37 20.29 15.85
N VAL A 64 7.38 18.99 15.59
CA VAL A 64 6.79 18.46 14.36
C VAL A 64 5.27 18.43 14.50
N LYS A 65 4.59 19.01 13.50
CA LYS A 65 3.13 19.17 13.51
C LYS A 65 2.43 18.36 12.42
N ALA A 66 3.12 18.03 11.34
CA ALA A 66 2.51 17.28 10.25
C ALA A 66 3.56 16.47 9.50
N PHE A 67 3.14 15.33 8.98
CA PHE A 67 3.96 14.48 8.13
C PHE A 67 3.29 14.27 6.78
N ILE A 68 3.96 14.67 5.69
CA ILE A 68 3.56 14.26 4.34
C ILE A 68 4.29 12.96 3.99
N SER A 69 3.52 11.92 3.73
CA SER A 69 3.97 10.57 3.43
C SER A 69 3.30 10.03 2.17
N HIS A 70 3.96 9.10 1.48
CA HIS A 70 3.34 8.32 0.41
C HIS A 70 2.45 7.16 0.92
N GLY A 71 2.45 6.88 2.24
CA GLY A 71 1.62 5.83 2.84
C GLY A 71 2.25 4.44 2.90
N GLY A 72 3.56 4.30 2.67
CA GLY A 72 4.26 3.04 2.93
C GLY A 72 4.18 2.62 4.39
N LEU A 73 4.04 1.32 4.66
CA LEU A 73 3.71 0.77 5.98
C LEU A 73 4.60 1.29 7.12
N LEU A 74 5.93 1.26 6.95
CA LEU A 74 6.87 1.66 8.00
C LEU A 74 6.78 3.16 8.34
N GLY A 75 6.77 4.03 7.33
CA GLY A 75 6.63 5.47 7.56
C GLY A 75 5.27 5.83 8.19
N THR A 76 4.23 5.09 7.82
CA THR A 76 2.90 5.21 8.44
C THR A 76 2.93 4.82 9.93
N ILE A 77 3.58 3.69 10.27
CA ILE A 77 3.78 3.27 11.66
C ILE A 77 4.56 4.32 12.46
N GLU A 78 5.63 4.88 11.91
CA GLU A 78 6.41 5.92 12.58
C GLU A 78 5.59 7.19 12.86
N GLY A 79 4.77 7.63 11.89
CA GLY A 79 3.88 8.78 12.06
C GLY A 79 2.82 8.55 13.13
N VAL A 80 2.17 7.38 13.11
CA VAL A 80 1.19 6.97 14.13
C VAL A 80 1.84 6.86 15.50
N HIS A 81 2.98 6.18 15.60
CA HIS A 81 3.68 6.00 16.86
C HIS A 81 4.11 7.33 17.48
N SER A 82 4.48 8.31 16.65
CA SER A 82 4.88 9.65 17.08
C SER A 82 3.70 10.59 17.35
N GLY A 83 2.46 10.18 17.07
CA GLY A 83 1.27 11.02 17.21
C GLY A 83 1.25 12.23 16.30
N THR A 84 1.90 12.12 15.13
CA THR A 84 1.96 13.20 14.13
C THR A 84 0.87 12.98 13.07
N PRO A 85 -0.03 13.94 12.86
CA PRO A 85 -1.01 13.87 11.77
C PRO A 85 -0.36 13.74 10.39
N ILE A 86 -0.96 12.91 9.53
CA ILE A 86 -0.36 12.52 8.25
C ILE A 86 -1.19 13.03 7.06
N VAL A 87 -0.57 13.72 6.11
CA VAL A 87 -1.11 13.87 4.74
C VAL A 87 -0.55 12.72 3.91
N VAL A 88 -1.43 11.81 3.49
CA VAL A 88 -1.03 10.61 2.76
C VAL A 88 -1.27 10.79 1.27
N ILE A 89 -0.22 10.63 0.47
CA ILE A 89 -0.24 10.73 -1.00
C ILE A 89 0.06 9.35 -1.60
N PRO A 90 -0.92 8.43 -1.63
CA PRO A 90 -0.69 7.08 -2.13
C PRO A 90 -0.41 7.09 -3.64
N GLN A 91 0.52 6.23 -4.07
CA GLN A 91 0.90 6.08 -5.48
C GLN A 91 0.64 4.67 -6.03
N PHE A 92 0.96 3.61 -5.27
CA PHE A 92 0.78 2.22 -5.72
C PHE A 92 0.76 1.23 -4.56
N GLY A 93 0.44 -0.03 -4.86
CA GLY A 93 0.50 -1.14 -3.90
C GLY A 93 -0.40 -0.94 -2.68
N ASP A 94 0.13 -1.32 -1.51
CA ASP A 94 -0.53 -1.28 -0.21
C ASP A 94 -0.80 0.14 0.33
N GLN A 95 -0.15 1.16 -0.25
CA GLN A 95 -0.23 2.56 0.20
C GLN A 95 -1.68 3.07 0.27
N HIS A 96 -2.55 2.67 -0.67
CA HIS A 96 -3.95 3.07 -0.68
C HIS A 96 -4.73 2.50 0.51
N THR A 97 -4.45 1.24 0.86
CA THR A 97 -5.07 0.57 2.02
C THR A 97 -4.58 1.20 3.32
N ASN A 98 -3.28 1.45 3.42
CA ASN A 98 -2.69 2.14 4.58
C ASN A 98 -3.27 3.56 4.73
N ALA A 99 -3.41 4.31 3.64
CA ALA A 99 -4.00 5.65 3.64
C ALA A 99 -5.44 5.64 4.17
N LYS A 100 -6.26 4.70 3.70
CA LYS A 100 -7.64 4.51 4.19
C LYS A 100 -7.69 4.14 5.67
N ALA A 101 -6.80 3.25 6.12
CA ALA A 101 -6.72 2.87 7.53
C ALA A 101 -6.37 4.07 8.43
N ILE A 102 -5.42 4.92 7.99
CA ILE A 102 -5.04 6.13 8.72
C ILE A 102 -6.19 7.15 8.78
N GLN A 103 -6.83 7.40 7.64
CA GLN A 103 -7.97 8.32 7.59
C GLN A 103 -9.13 7.83 8.47
N ALA A 104 -9.49 6.55 8.37
CA ALA A 104 -10.55 5.96 9.19
C ALA A 104 -10.24 6.00 10.70
N SER A 105 -8.95 5.99 11.06
CA SER A 105 -8.50 6.09 12.45
C SER A 105 -8.38 7.53 12.96
N GLY A 106 -8.66 8.54 12.12
CA GLY A 106 -8.51 9.97 12.44
C GLY A 106 -7.06 10.46 12.46
N GLY A 107 -6.11 9.66 11.97
CA GLY A 107 -4.68 9.98 12.01
C GLY A 107 -4.19 10.87 10.87
N GLY A 108 -5.05 11.22 9.91
CA GLY A 108 -4.64 11.94 8.72
C GLY A 108 -5.69 12.08 7.63
N VAL A 109 -5.29 12.69 6.53
CA VAL A 109 -6.11 12.89 5.33
C VAL A 109 -5.42 12.32 4.10
N ILE A 110 -6.22 11.91 3.11
CA ILE A 110 -5.72 11.39 1.84
C ILE A 110 -5.73 12.52 0.81
N LEU A 111 -4.61 12.73 0.14
CA LEU A 111 -4.49 13.57 -1.03
C LEU A 111 -4.13 12.69 -2.23
N ASN A 112 -5.05 12.53 -3.17
CA ASN A 112 -4.78 11.74 -4.37
C ASN A 112 -3.66 12.39 -5.18
N TYR A 113 -2.71 11.57 -5.65
CA TYR A 113 -1.59 12.04 -6.45
C TYR A 113 -2.01 12.83 -7.71
N ARG A 114 -3.13 12.43 -8.35
CA ARG A 114 -3.67 13.09 -9.54
C ARG A 114 -4.19 14.50 -9.25
N ASP A 115 -4.71 14.72 -8.05
CA ASP A 115 -5.39 15.95 -7.64
C ASP A 115 -4.41 16.96 -7.01
N ILE A 116 -3.11 16.68 -7.06
CA ILE A 116 -2.07 17.57 -6.54
C ILE A 116 -2.07 18.88 -7.33
N THR A 117 -2.41 19.94 -6.60
CA THR A 117 -2.31 21.35 -6.95
C THR A 117 -1.81 22.12 -5.73
N GLU A 118 -1.40 23.37 -5.91
CA GLU A 118 -1.00 24.23 -4.78
C GLU A 118 -2.12 24.29 -3.72
N GLN A 119 -3.35 24.47 -4.17
CA GLN A 119 -4.50 24.66 -3.28
C GLN A 119 -4.85 23.37 -2.52
N THR A 120 -4.90 22.23 -3.20
CA THR A 120 -5.24 20.94 -2.55
C THR A 120 -4.19 20.52 -1.52
N ILE A 121 -2.89 20.76 -1.78
CA ILE A 121 -1.83 20.52 -0.78
C ILE A 121 -1.97 21.47 0.41
N TYR A 122 -2.19 22.75 0.14
CA TYR A 122 -2.35 23.76 1.19
C TYR A 122 -3.54 23.45 2.10
N GLU A 123 -4.68 23.07 1.53
CA GLU A 123 -5.88 22.68 2.27
C GLU A 123 -5.69 21.39 3.09
N ALA A 124 -5.04 20.38 2.50
CA ALA A 124 -4.73 19.15 3.22
C ALA A 124 -3.81 19.43 4.43
N LEU A 125 -2.80 20.28 4.24
CA LEU A 125 -1.89 20.68 5.33
C LEU A 125 -2.60 21.51 6.38
N LYS A 126 -3.41 22.50 5.99
CA LYS A 126 -4.19 23.30 6.93
C LYS A 126 -5.12 22.43 7.78
N THR A 127 -5.75 21.44 7.16
CA THR A 127 -6.61 20.47 7.84
C THR A 127 -5.86 19.70 8.92
N VAL A 128 -4.72 19.09 8.59
CA VAL A 128 -3.98 18.29 9.59
C VAL A 128 -3.25 19.14 10.63
N LEU A 129 -3.00 20.42 10.35
CA LEU A 129 -2.42 21.38 11.29
C LEU A 129 -3.45 21.92 12.30
N ASP A 130 -4.74 21.67 12.09
CA ASP A 130 -5.82 22.01 13.02
C ASP A 130 -5.66 21.27 14.36
N GLU A 131 -5.98 21.94 15.46
CA GLU A 131 -5.85 21.39 16.82
C GLU A 131 -6.63 20.08 17.01
N THR A 132 -7.78 19.94 16.35
CA THR A 132 -8.59 18.72 16.39
C THR A 132 -7.83 17.54 15.82
N PHE A 133 -7.18 17.71 14.66
CA PHE A 133 -6.37 16.65 14.05
C PHE A 133 -5.13 16.34 14.88
N GLN A 134 -4.49 17.35 15.47
CA GLN A 134 -3.35 17.15 16.38
C GLN A 134 -3.75 16.29 17.59
N GLN A 135 -4.93 16.54 18.15
CA GLN A 135 -5.44 15.79 19.30
C GLN A 135 -5.80 14.35 18.90
N GLN A 136 -6.51 14.17 17.77
CA GLN A 136 -6.86 12.84 17.24
C GLN A 136 -5.62 11.98 16.96
N ALA A 137 -4.54 12.55 16.40
CA ALA A 137 -3.31 11.81 16.17
C ALA A 137 -2.60 11.39 17.46
N LYS A 138 -2.63 12.22 18.51
CA LYS A 138 -2.11 11.86 19.84
C LYS A 138 -2.92 10.74 20.47
N GLU A 139 -4.24 10.79 20.38
CA GLU A 139 -5.12 9.73 20.87
C GLU A 139 -4.91 8.42 20.11
N LEU A 140 -4.73 8.49 18.80
CA LEU A 140 -4.37 7.34 17.97
C LEU A 140 -3.01 6.76 18.39
N SER A 141 -2.00 7.61 18.63
CA SER A 141 -0.70 7.16 19.13
C SER A 141 -0.80 6.48 20.49
N ALA A 142 -1.55 7.07 21.42
CA ALA A 142 -1.77 6.48 22.74
C ALA A 142 -2.38 5.09 22.63
N ARG A 143 -3.45 4.92 21.84
CA ARG A 143 -4.07 3.61 21.57
C ARG A 143 -3.13 2.64 20.87
N TYR A 144 -2.31 3.12 19.92
CA TYR A 144 -1.36 2.29 19.19
C TYR A 144 -0.23 1.75 20.09
N ARG A 145 0.18 2.56 21.07
CA ARG A 145 1.24 2.22 22.03
C ARG A 145 0.73 1.42 23.22
N ASP A 146 -0.58 1.45 23.47
CA ASP A 146 -1.23 0.68 24.52
C ASP A 146 -1.38 -0.79 24.11
N ARG A 147 -0.44 -1.61 24.58
CA ARG A 147 -0.36 -3.04 24.29
C ARG A 147 0.17 -3.79 25.50
N PRO A 148 -0.23 -5.05 25.70
CA PRO A 148 0.14 -5.80 26.90
C PRO A 148 1.65 -6.06 27.04
N LEU A 149 2.38 -6.12 25.93
CA LEU A 149 3.83 -6.32 25.89
C LEU A 149 4.48 -5.31 24.96
N SER A 150 5.71 -4.89 25.28
CA SER A 150 6.49 -4.06 24.38
C SER A 150 6.80 -4.81 23.07
N PRO A 151 7.14 -4.13 21.95
CA PRO A 151 7.56 -4.80 20.72
C PRO A 151 8.72 -5.76 20.94
N LEU A 152 9.68 -5.36 21.78
CA LEU A 152 10.88 -6.14 22.04
C LEU A 152 10.54 -7.40 22.84
N ASP A 153 9.74 -7.26 23.91
CA ASP A 153 9.31 -8.41 24.72
C ASP A 153 8.45 -9.37 23.91
N THR A 154 7.59 -8.84 23.03
CA THR A 154 6.80 -9.64 22.09
C THR A 154 7.70 -10.44 21.15
N ALA A 155 8.75 -9.82 20.60
CA ALA A 155 9.70 -10.50 19.73
C ALA A 155 10.48 -11.58 20.48
N ILE A 156 10.99 -11.27 21.67
CA ILE A 156 11.69 -12.23 22.54
C ILE A 156 10.79 -13.43 22.82
N TYR A 157 9.55 -13.18 23.23
CA TYR A 157 8.59 -14.24 23.53
C TYR A 157 8.40 -15.20 22.35
N TRP A 158 8.19 -14.67 21.13
CA TRP A 158 7.97 -15.51 19.95
C TRP A 158 9.24 -16.24 19.49
N ILE A 159 10.41 -15.63 19.60
CA ILE A 159 11.70 -16.29 19.32
C ILE A 159 11.87 -17.48 20.28
N GLU A 160 11.67 -17.26 21.58
CA GLU A 160 11.75 -18.33 22.57
C GLU A 160 10.66 -19.38 22.37
N TYR A 161 9.45 -19.00 21.99
CA TYR A 161 8.36 -19.93 21.72
C TYR A 161 8.76 -20.90 20.60
N VAL A 162 9.31 -20.40 19.49
CA VAL A 162 9.79 -21.21 18.38
C VAL A 162 10.94 -22.12 18.83
N ALA A 163 11.87 -21.61 19.64
CA ALA A 163 12.98 -22.39 20.18
C ALA A 163 12.50 -23.53 21.11
N ARG A 164 11.60 -23.23 22.05
CA ARG A 164 11.00 -24.20 22.99
C ARG A 164 10.27 -25.33 22.26
N HIS A 165 9.62 -25.03 21.14
CA HIS A 165 8.88 -26.00 20.33
C HIS A 165 9.68 -26.52 19.12
N LYS A 166 11.02 -26.44 19.17
CA LYS A 166 11.93 -27.03 18.17
C LYS A 166 11.58 -26.63 16.73
N GLY A 167 11.27 -25.34 16.53
CA GLY A 167 10.86 -24.79 15.23
C GLY A 167 9.36 -24.62 15.03
N ALA A 168 8.52 -24.97 16.02
CA ALA A 168 7.06 -24.80 16.01
C ALA A 168 6.39 -25.26 14.69
N PRO A 169 6.51 -26.54 14.32
CA PRO A 169 6.00 -27.06 13.03
C PRO A 169 4.49 -26.83 12.84
N HIS A 170 3.71 -26.79 13.93
CA HIS A 170 2.28 -26.50 13.91
C HIS A 170 1.92 -25.06 13.55
N MET A 171 2.86 -24.11 13.62
CA MET A 171 2.66 -22.72 13.18
C MET A 171 3.08 -22.49 11.73
N ARG A 172 3.77 -23.45 11.11
CA ARG A 172 4.18 -23.35 9.71
C ARG A 172 2.96 -23.58 8.82
N THR A 173 2.79 -22.75 7.80
CA THR A 173 1.80 -23.02 6.76
C THR A 173 2.18 -24.28 6.00
N ALA A 174 1.21 -25.15 5.74
CA ALA A 174 1.41 -26.36 4.94
C ALA A 174 1.89 -26.06 3.50
N ALA A 175 1.66 -24.83 3.02
CA ALA A 175 2.08 -24.39 1.70
C ALA A 175 3.61 -24.37 1.51
N VAL A 176 4.40 -24.25 2.59
CA VAL A 176 5.88 -24.18 2.50
C VAL A 176 6.48 -25.51 2.05
N ASP A 177 5.88 -26.63 2.48
CA ASP A 177 6.38 -27.97 2.19
C ASP A 177 5.65 -28.60 0.98
N MET A 178 4.79 -27.83 0.31
CA MET A 178 3.96 -28.28 -0.80
C MET A 178 4.73 -28.18 -2.15
N PRO A 179 4.68 -29.22 -3.01
CA PRO A 179 5.22 -29.12 -4.36
C PRO A 179 4.52 -28.01 -5.17
N TRP A 180 5.27 -27.33 -6.04
CA TRP A 180 4.78 -26.17 -6.80
C TRP A 180 3.48 -26.45 -7.58
N TYR A 181 3.29 -27.67 -8.11
CA TYR A 181 2.09 -28.03 -8.88
C TYR A 181 0.83 -28.13 -8.01
N GLN A 182 0.96 -28.54 -6.74
CA GLN A 182 -0.14 -28.52 -5.78
C GLN A 182 -0.39 -27.10 -5.30
N TYR A 183 0.67 -26.32 -5.08
CA TYR A 183 0.56 -24.92 -4.69
C TYR A 183 -0.24 -24.09 -5.72
N TYR A 184 -0.01 -24.34 -7.01
CA TYR A 184 -0.75 -23.72 -8.12
C TYR A 184 -2.02 -24.46 -8.54
N LEU A 185 -2.42 -25.52 -7.83
CA LEU A 185 -3.65 -26.28 -8.05
C LEU A 185 -3.82 -26.79 -9.51
N LEU A 186 -2.73 -27.28 -10.11
CA LEU A 186 -2.74 -27.67 -11.53
C LEU A 186 -3.68 -28.85 -11.83
N ASP A 187 -3.82 -29.77 -10.89
CA ASP A 187 -4.76 -30.88 -10.94
C ASP A 187 -6.22 -30.39 -10.96
N VAL A 188 -6.56 -29.41 -10.12
CA VAL A 188 -7.89 -28.76 -10.09
C VAL A 188 -8.15 -28.03 -11.40
N ILE A 189 -7.17 -27.27 -11.91
CA ILE A 189 -7.30 -26.57 -13.20
C ILE A 189 -7.54 -27.58 -14.33
N ALA A 190 -6.76 -28.65 -14.39
CA ALA A 190 -6.91 -29.70 -15.40
C ALA A 190 -8.30 -30.36 -15.32
N PHE A 191 -8.78 -30.65 -14.10
CA PHE A 191 -10.12 -31.19 -13.88
C PHE A 191 -11.22 -30.24 -14.36
N LEU A 192 -11.13 -28.94 -14.05
CA LEU A 192 -12.12 -27.94 -14.50
C LEU A 192 -12.12 -27.79 -16.03
N ILE A 193 -10.95 -27.80 -16.67
CA ILE A 193 -10.84 -27.78 -18.14
C ILE A 193 -11.50 -29.03 -18.74
N ALA A 194 -11.25 -30.22 -18.18
CA ALA A 194 -11.85 -31.46 -18.63
C ALA A 194 -13.38 -31.45 -18.45
N ALA A 195 -13.88 -30.97 -17.31
CA ALA A 195 -15.30 -30.90 -16.99
C ALA A 195 -16.09 -30.00 -17.97
N VAL A 196 -15.47 -28.93 -18.49
CA VAL A 196 -16.10 -28.05 -19.50
C VAL A 196 -15.91 -28.59 -20.92
N SER A 197 -14.71 -29.05 -21.26
CA SER A 197 -14.38 -29.46 -22.64
C SER A 197 -15.02 -30.78 -23.04
N LEU A 198 -15.11 -31.78 -22.15
CA LEU A 198 -15.65 -33.10 -22.47
C LEU A 198 -17.14 -33.05 -22.88
N PRO A 199 -18.05 -32.35 -22.18
CA PRO A 199 -19.44 -32.20 -22.62
C PRO A 199 -19.56 -31.46 -23.96
N VAL A 200 -18.76 -30.41 -24.17
CA VAL A 200 -18.77 -29.66 -25.45
C VAL A 200 -18.34 -30.56 -26.60
N LEU A 201 -17.24 -31.30 -26.43
CA LEU A 201 -16.76 -32.26 -27.42
C LEU A 201 -17.78 -33.37 -27.68
N LEU A 202 -18.46 -33.87 -26.64
CA LEU A 202 -19.52 -34.86 -26.76
C LEU A 202 -20.71 -34.32 -27.58
N ILE A 203 -21.17 -33.10 -27.29
CA ILE A 203 -22.25 -32.43 -28.03
C ILE A 203 -21.85 -32.24 -29.49
N CYS A 204 -20.65 -31.69 -29.75
CA CYS A 204 -20.13 -31.53 -31.11
C CYS A 204 -20.02 -32.86 -31.87
N TRP A 205 -19.63 -33.93 -31.19
CA TRP A 205 -19.56 -35.27 -31.76
C TRP A 205 -20.96 -35.83 -32.09
N LEU A 206 -21.93 -35.68 -31.19
CA LEU A 206 -23.32 -36.10 -31.40
C LEU A 206 -23.97 -35.35 -32.59
N ILE A 207 -23.76 -34.03 -32.68
CA ILE A 207 -24.25 -33.22 -33.81
C ILE A 207 -23.63 -33.71 -35.12
N ARG A 208 -22.30 -33.87 -35.18
CA ARG A 208 -21.60 -34.38 -36.38
C ARG A 208 -22.07 -35.78 -36.79
N ARG A 209 -22.34 -36.66 -35.81
CA ARG A 209 -22.85 -38.01 -36.06
C ARG A 209 -24.28 -37.99 -36.60
N SER A 210 -25.13 -37.09 -36.10
CA SER A 210 -26.49 -36.90 -36.60
C SER A 210 -26.51 -36.37 -38.04
N SER A 211 -25.74 -35.33 -38.34
CA SER A 211 -25.61 -34.78 -39.71
C SER A 211 -25.09 -35.82 -40.71
N ARG A 212 -24.08 -36.63 -40.33
CA ARG A 212 -23.55 -37.71 -41.18
C ARG A 212 -24.56 -38.84 -41.45
N LYS A 213 -25.49 -39.12 -40.52
CA LYS A 213 -26.56 -40.09 -40.73
C LYS A 213 -27.61 -39.53 -41.70
N SER A 214 -28.00 -38.27 -41.54
CA SER A 214 -28.95 -37.60 -42.43
C SER A 214 -28.44 -37.55 -43.88
N ASP A 215 -27.16 -37.22 -44.09
CA ASP A 215 -26.54 -37.23 -45.44
C ASP A 215 -26.52 -38.62 -46.09
N LYS A 216 -26.36 -39.68 -45.29
CA LYS A 216 -26.40 -41.07 -45.79
C LYS A 216 -27.81 -41.52 -46.16
N GLU A 217 -28.82 -41.18 -45.35
CA GLU A 217 -30.23 -41.49 -45.67
C GLU A 217 -30.73 -40.75 -46.91
N VAL A 218 -30.32 -39.48 -47.10
CA VAL A 218 -30.64 -38.72 -48.31
C VAL A 218 -29.99 -39.33 -49.57
N LYS A 219 -28.79 -39.90 -49.46
CA LYS A 219 -28.15 -40.62 -50.58
C LYS A 219 -28.84 -41.94 -50.93
N ILE A 220 -29.31 -42.70 -49.93
CA ILE A 220 -29.99 -43.99 -50.15
C ILE A 220 -31.38 -43.80 -50.78
N LYS A 221 -32.10 -42.71 -50.46
CA LYS A 221 -33.40 -42.40 -51.09
C LYS A 221 -33.30 -41.86 -52.52
N ARG A 222 -32.10 -41.54 -53.02
CA ARG A 222 -31.86 -41.00 -54.37
C ARG A 222 -31.29 -42.03 -55.36
N SER A 223 -31.09 -43.28 -54.95
CA SER A 223 -30.75 -44.42 -55.82
C SER A 223 -31.98 -45.31 -56.02
#